data_AF-A0A933VD60-F1
#
_entry.id   AF-A0A933VD60-F1
#
_cell.length_a   1.000
_cell.length_b   1.000
_cell.length_c   1.000
_cell.angle_alpha   90.00
_cell.angle_beta   90.00
_cell.angle_gamma   90.00
#
_symmetry.space_group_name_H-M   'P 1'
#
loop_
_entity.id
_entity.type
_entity.pdbx_description
1 polymer ?
#
loop_
_entity_poly.entity_id
_entity_poly.type
_entity_poly.pdbx_seq_one_letter_code
_entity_poly.pdbx_strand_id
1 'polypeptide(L)'
;MNWAKFSDSTRLELVKIGNTIYSCGAHVRLRPKTKADAFDLMLDGRTAIIESIEQDYENDLHIAVTIDNDPIKDQGVGRFVAYRFFFAPEEVEPI
;
A
#
# COMPACT_ATOMS: atom_id res chain seq x y z
N MET A 1 -20.67 -7.38 14.51
CA MET A 1 -19.42 -7.19 13.74
C MET A 1 -19.35 -8.26 12.66
N ASN A 2 -19.63 -7.90 11.41
CA ASN A 2 -19.68 -8.82 10.28
C ASN A 2 -18.36 -8.71 9.51
N TRP A 3 -17.50 -9.73 9.63
CA TRP A 3 -16.13 -9.76 9.14
C TRP A 3 -16.01 -10.25 7.68
N ALA A 4 -17.14 -10.45 6.99
CA ALA A 4 -17.23 -11.05 5.66
C ALA A 4 -17.19 -10.03 4.48
N LYS A 5 -16.87 -8.75 4.73
CA LYS A 5 -16.90 -7.71 3.69
C LYS A 5 -15.66 -7.66 2.77
N PHE A 6 -14.61 -8.42 3.07
CA PHE A 6 -13.33 -8.37 2.33
C PHE A 6 -13.16 -9.49 1.29
N SER A 7 -14.18 -10.32 1.05
CA SER A 7 -14.00 -11.51 0.19
C SER A 7 -14.19 -11.25 -1.31
N ASP A 8 -14.48 -10.02 -1.72
CA ASP A 8 -14.67 -9.64 -3.13
C ASP A 8 -13.90 -8.34 -3.46
N SER A 9 -12.61 -8.32 -3.14
CA SER A 9 -11.72 -7.25 -3.63
C SER A 9 -11.18 -7.64 -5.00
N THR A 10 -11.38 -6.79 -6.01
CA THR A 10 -10.78 -7.01 -7.33
C THR A 10 -9.32 -6.57 -7.29
N ARG A 11 -8.41 -7.49 -7.58
CA ARG A 11 -6.99 -7.17 -7.73
C ARG A 11 -6.71 -6.63 -9.14
N LEU A 12 -6.07 -5.48 -9.20
CA LEU A 12 -5.66 -4.82 -10.43
C LEU A 12 -4.14 -4.87 -10.57
N GLU A 13 -3.66 -5.05 -11.80
CA GLU A 13 -2.22 -4.99 -12.10
C GLU A 13 -1.76 -3.54 -12.35
N LEU A 14 -2.67 -2.69 -12.82
CA LEU A 14 -2.43 -1.30 -13.14
C LEU A 14 -3.71 -0.48 -12.97
N VAL A 15 -3.59 0.73 -12.43
CA VAL A 15 -4.67 1.73 -12.42
C VAL A 15 -4.11 3.10 -12.78
N LYS A 16 -4.88 3.87 -13.55
CA LYS A 16 -4.56 5.25 -13.91
C LYS A 16 -5.56 6.19 -13.25
N ILE A 17 -5.05 7.15 -12.48
CA ILE A 17 -5.86 8.16 -11.78
C ILE A 17 -5.35 9.53 -12.20
N GLY A 18 -6.17 10.29 -12.91
CA GLY A 18 -5.74 11.53 -13.56
C GLY A 18 -4.56 11.28 -14.51
N ASN A 19 -3.42 11.91 -14.24
CA ASN A 19 -2.17 11.74 -14.99
C ASN A 19 -1.19 10.76 -14.36
N THR A 20 -1.56 10.14 -13.24
CA THR A 20 -0.68 9.25 -12.47
C THR A 20 -1.01 7.79 -12.76
N ILE A 21 0.02 6.97 -12.94
CA ILE A 21 -0.12 5.53 -13.18
C ILE A 21 0.45 4.81 -11.96
N TYR A 22 -0.32 3.87 -11.43
CA TYR A 22 0.09 2.95 -10.38
C TYR A 22 0.12 1.55 -10.97
N SER A 23 1.22 0.83 -10.77
CA SER A 23 1.39 -0.54 -11.25
C SER A 23 2.08 -1.39 -10.20
N CYS A 24 1.69 -2.66 -10.12
CA CYS A 24 2.38 -3.63 -9.27
C CYS A 24 3.89 -3.66 -9.60
N GLY A 25 4.73 -3.70 -8.57
CA GLY A 25 6.20 -3.64 -8.66
C GLY A 25 6.79 -2.24 -8.83
N ALA A 26 5.98 -1.19 -9.04
CA ALA A 26 6.50 0.17 -9.11
C ALA A 26 6.89 0.69 -7.73
N HIS A 27 7.92 1.54 -7.71
CA HIS A 27 8.31 2.24 -6.50
C HIS A 27 7.47 3.49 -6.32
N VAL A 28 7.18 3.80 -5.06
CA VAL A 28 6.36 4.93 -4.66
C VAL A 28 6.91 5.56 -3.38
N ARG A 29 6.59 6.82 -3.16
CA ARG A 29 6.80 7.53 -1.91
C ARG A 29 5.48 7.65 -1.16
N LEU A 30 5.51 7.39 0.14
CA LEU A 30 4.33 7.45 1.00
C LEU A 30 4.13 8.86 1.55
N ARG A 31 2.87 9.33 1.50
CA ARG A 31 2.39 10.63 1.95
C ARG A 31 1.05 10.45 2.70
N PRO A 32 1.03 9.77 3.86
CA PRO A 32 -0.18 9.63 4.65
C PRO A 32 -0.77 11.01 4.97
N LYS A 33 -2.02 11.23 4.58
CA LYS A 33 -2.70 12.53 4.75
C LYS A 33 -3.27 12.70 6.14
N THR A 34 -3.77 11.60 6.70
CA THR A 34 -4.26 11.58 8.08
C THR A 34 -3.11 11.10 8.95
N LYS A 35 -2.56 11.98 9.80
CA LYS A 35 -1.62 11.59 10.87
C LYS A 35 -2.38 10.83 11.95
N ALA A 36 -3.00 9.70 11.59
CA ALA A 36 -3.92 8.98 12.45
C ALA A 36 -3.15 8.36 13.62
N ASP A 37 -1.92 7.87 13.37
CA ASP A 37 -1.11 7.18 14.38
C ASP A 37 0.40 7.42 14.22
N ALA A 38 1.17 7.02 15.24
CA ALA A 38 2.64 7.14 15.26
C ALA A 38 3.33 6.45 14.06
N PHE A 39 2.69 5.45 13.46
CA PHE A 39 3.17 4.77 12.27
C PHE A 39 3.11 5.65 11.02
N ASP A 40 2.05 6.43 10.81
CA ASP A 40 1.96 7.35 9.67
C ASP A 40 3.10 8.36 9.67
N LEU A 41 3.44 8.89 10.85
CA LEU A 41 4.57 9.80 11.03
C LEU A 41 5.91 9.14 10.69
N MET A 42 6.06 7.84 10.97
CA MET A 42 7.28 7.09 10.67
C MET A 42 7.38 6.72 9.18
N LEU A 43 6.25 6.57 8.51
CA LEU A 43 6.14 6.17 7.10
C LEU A 43 6.13 7.36 6.14
N ASP A 44 5.75 8.56 6.57
CA ASP A 44 5.79 9.76 5.73
C ASP A 44 7.19 9.98 5.11
N GLY A 45 7.22 10.11 3.79
CA GLY A 45 8.44 10.30 3.01
C GLY A 45 9.26 9.02 2.75
N ARG A 46 8.89 7.86 3.31
CA ARG A 46 9.54 6.57 3.00
C ARG A 46 9.22 6.13 1.57
N THR A 47 10.15 5.37 0.98
CA THR A 47 9.94 4.68 -0.29
C THR A 47 9.39 3.29 -0.03
N ALA A 48 8.49 2.83 -0.90
CA ALA A 48 7.86 1.52 -0.85
C ALA A 48 7.66 0.97 -2.27
N ILE A 49 7.32 -0.32 -2.36
CA ILE A 49 7.00 -0.99 -3.62
C ILE A 49 5.52 -1.39 -3.57
N ILE A 50 4.79 -1.13 -4.66
CA ILE A 50 3.39 -1.57 -4.81
C ILE A 50 3.38 -3.10 -4.96
N GLU A 51 2.79 -3.81 -4.01
CA GLU A 51 2.63 -5.27 -4.07
C GLU A 51 1.31 -5.66 -4.75
N SER A 52 0.25 -4.90 -4.48
CA SER A 52 -1.07 -5.13 -5.04
C SER A 52 -1.84 -3.81 -5.12
N ILE A 53 -2.77 -3.73 -6.07
CA ILE A 53 -3.79 -2.70 -6.15
C ILE A 53 -5.12 -3.40 -5.96
N GLU A 54 -5.88 -3.00 -4.95
CA GLU A 54 -7.12 -3.68 -4.55
C GLU A 54 -8.27 -2.69 -4.63
N GLN A 55 -9.35 -3.07 -5.31
CA GLN A 55 -10.58 -2.30 -5.33
C GLN A 55 -11.62 -3.00 -4.47
N ASP A 56 -12.20 -2.29 -3.50
CA ASP A 56 -13.29 -2.84 -2.68
C ASP A 56 -14.67 -2.70 -3.36
N TYR A 57 -15.71 -3.19 -2.68
CA TYR A 57 -17.07 -3.19 -3.19
C TYR A 57 -17.71 -1.79 -3.28
N GLU A 58 -17.13 -0.78 -2.61
CA GLU A 58 -17.56 0.62 -2.68
C GLU A 58 -16.87 1.35 -3.85
N ASN A 59 -16.03 0.64 -4.61
CA ASN A 59 -15.15 1.13 -5.66
C ASN A 59 -13.96 1.96 -5.14
N ASP A 60 -13.68 1.92 -3.84
CA ASP A 60 -12.50 2.56 -3.28
C ASP A 60 -11.24 1.74 -3.62
N LEU A 61 -10.19 2.45 -4.03
CA LEU A 61 -8.91 1.86 -4.39
C LEU A 61 -7.97 1.89 -3.19
N HIS A 62 -7.33 0.76 -2.95
CA HIS A 62 -6.34 0.57 -1.89
C HIS A 62 -5.04 0.10 -2.52
N ILE A 63 -3.98 0.89 -2.33
CA ILE A 63 -2.63 0.55 -2.80
C ILE A 63 -1.93 -0.17 -1.66
N ALA A 64 -1.73 -1.47 -1.81
CA ALA A 64 -0.97 -2.28 -0.87
C ALA A 64 0.53 -2.18 -1.17
N VAL A 65 1.32 -1.72 -0.21
CA VAL A 65 2.76 -1.47 -0.38
C VAL A 65 3.60 -2.21 0.66
N THR A 66 4.85 -2.53 0.30
CA THR A 66 5.90 -2.98 1.23
C THR A 66 7.01 -1.94 1.27
N ILE A 67 7.49 -1.59 2.46
CA ILE A 67 8.55 -0.59 2.64
C ILE A 67 9.88 -1.08 2.05
N ASP A 68 10.55 -0.19 1.32
CA ASP A 68 11.89 -0.46 0.80
C ASP A 68 12.89 -0.53 1.97
N ASN A 69 13.76 -1.55 1.96
CA ASN A 69 14.73 -1.81 3.03
C ASN A 69 14.12 -2.03 4.44
N ASP A 70 12.98 -2.72 4.50
CA ASP A 70 12.37 -3.07 5.79
C ASP A 70 13.31 -3.98 6.62
N PRO A 71 13.76 -3.54 7.81
CA PRO A 71 14.75 -4.27 8.60
C PRO A 71 14.22 -5.61 9.12
N ILE A 72 12.91 -5.84 9.11
CA ILE A 72 12.29 -7.13 9.45
C ILE A 72 12.40 -8.11 8.27
N LYS A 73 12.34 -7.60 7.03
CA LYS A 73 12.51 -8.38 5.80
C LYS A 73 13.97 -8.80 5.59
N ASP A 74 14.93 -7.92 5.92
CA ASP A 74 16.37 -8.17 5.72
C ASP A 74 16.98 -9.15 6.74
N GLN A 75 16.37 -9.30 7.92
CA GLN A 75 16.93 -10.14 9.01
C GLN A 75 16.73 -11.66 8.84
N GLY A 76 16.14 -12.15 7.75
CA GLY A 76 16.14 -13.58 7.39
C GLY A 76 15.49 -14.55 8.40
N VAL A 77 14.85 -14.03 9.46
CA VAL A 77 14.17 -14.85 10.47
C VAL A 77 12.80 -15.25 9.94
N GLY A 78 12.74 -16.41 9.29
CA GLY A 78 11.54 -17.22 9.02
C GLY A 78 10.19 -16.53 8.86
N ARG A 79 9.71 -16.39 7.61
CA ARG A 79 8.28 -16.20 7.25
C ARG A 79 7.48 -15.23 8.13
N PHE A 80 8.05 -14.10 8.54
CA PHE A 80 7.17 -12.98 8.91
C PHE A 80 6.49 -12.53 7.62
N VAL A 81 5.15 -12.48 7.64
CA VAL A 81 4.38 -11.88 6.56
C VAL A 81 4.94 -10.46 6.40
N ALA A 82 5.41 -10.11 5.20
CA ALA A 82 5.83 -8.73 4.94
C ALA A 82 4.66 -7.83 5.35
N TYR A 83 4.92 -6.84 6.22
CA TYR A 83 3.90 -5.90 6.64
C TYR A 83 3.46 -5.11 5.41
N ARG A 84 2.27 -5.44 4.90
CA ARG A 84 1.62 -4.70 3.83
C ARG A 84 0.87 -3.55 4.47
N PHE A 85 1.19 -2.35 4.01
CA PHE A 85 0.47 -1.15 4.38
C PHE A 85 -0.48 -0.80 3.25
N PHE A 86 -1.68 -0.34 3.58
CA PHE A 86 -2.71 0.01 2.62
C PHE A 86 -2.89 1.53 2.68
N PHE A 87 -2.78 2.16 1.52
CA PHE A 87 -2.93 3.61 1.38
C PHE A 87 -3.93 3.93 0.28
N ALA A 88 -4.62 5.07 0.42
CA ALA A 88 -5.37 5.60 -0.70
C ALA A 88 -4.39 6.05 -1.82
N PRO A 89 -4.80 6.04 -3.09
CA PRO A 89 -3.91 6.44 -4.19
C PRO A 89 -3.43 7.89 -4.06
N GLU A 90 -4.19 8.75 -3.41
CA GLU A 90 -3.83 10.14 -3.16
C GLU A 90 -2.75 10.33 -2.07
N GLU A 91 -2.45 9.28 -1.30
CA GLU A 91 -1.43 9.22 -0.26
C GLU A 91 -0.14 8.54 -0.75
N VAL A 92 -0.08 8.22 -2.04
CA VAL A 92 1.03 7.50 -2.66
C VAL A 92 1.48 8.25 -3.90
N GLU A 93 2.76 8.57 -3.98
CA GLU A 93 3.35 9.30 -5.11
C GLU A 93 4.31 8.37 -5.88
N PRO A 94 4.07 8.05 -7.16
CA PRO A 94 5.05 7.30 -7.95
C PRO A 94 6.38 8.04 -8.10
N ILE A 95 7.50 7.31 -8.10
CA ILE A 95 8.85 7.86 -8.25
C ILE A 95 9.52 7.46 -9.57
#